data_AF-A0A419GEG6-F1
#
_entry.id   AF-A0A419GEG6-F1
#
_cell.length_a   1.000
_cell.length_b   1.000
_cell.length_c   1.000
_cell.angle_alpha   90.00
_cell.angle_beta   90.00
_cell.angle_gamma   90.00
#
_symmetry.space_group_name_H-M   'P 1'
#
loop_
_entity.id
_entity.type
_entity.pdbx_description
1 polymer ?
#
loop_
_entity_poly.entity_id
_entity_poly.type
_entity_poly.pdbx_seq_one_letter_code
_entity_poly.pdbx_strand_id
1 'polypeptide(L)'
;GGVVMEGRDIGTAVLPQAEFKFFLTASPEERAKRRLHDLLAKGYNLEQQQVIKEIIERDRLDSERATDPLKPAEGAKVIDSSLLSADQVVNLITSTVSGEGTG
;
A
#
# COMPACT_ATOMS: atom_id res chain seq x y z
N GLY A 1 -19.33 15.40 -4.90
CA GLY A 1 -17.97 15.10 -5.37
C GLY A 1 -17.45 13.89 -4.63
N GLY A 2 -16.57 13.10 -5.25
CA GLY A 2 -15.91 11.97 -4.59
C GLY A 2 -14.66 12.41 -3.81
N VAL A 3 -14.21 11.58 -2.86
CA VAL A 3 -12.97 11.76 -2.10
C VAL A 3 -12.12 10.51 -2.26
N VAL A 4 -10.81 10.69 -2.46
CA VAL A 4 -9.81 9.62 -2.38
C VAL A 4 -9.02 9.84 -1.10
N MET A 5 -8.89 8.78 -0.28
CA MET A 5 -8.21 8.85 1.01
C MET A 5 -7.25 7.66 1.14
N GLU A 6 -6.03 7.95 1.59
CA GLU A 6 -4.96 6.97 1.83
C GLU A 6 -4.65 6.95 3.34
N GLY A 7 -4.42 5.75 3.88
CA GLY A 7 -4.04 5.56 5.28
C GLY A 7 -4.12 4.09 5.66
N ARG A 8 -3.88 3.78 6.93
CA ARG A 8 -3.77 2.39 7.42
C ARG A 8 -5.11 1.75 7.77
N ASP A 9 -6.04 2.56 8.25
CA ASP A 9 -7.30 2.18 8.87
C ASP A 9 -8.51 2.85 8.20
N ILE A 10 -8.31 3.40 7.00
CA ILE A 10 -9.35 4.12 6.28
C ILE A 10 -10.55 3.22 5.98
N GLY A 11 -10.31 2.05 5.38
CA GLY A 11 -11.39 1.14 5.01
C GLY A 11 -11.98 0.33 6.17
N THR A 12 -11.29 0.28 7.32
CA THR A 12 -11.68 -0.51 8.51
C THR A 12 -12.34 0.32 9.60
N ALA A 13 -11.94 1.59 9.78
CA ALA A 13 -12.40 2.44 10.87
C ALA A 13 -12.95 3.80 10.41
N VAL A 14 -12.24 4.53 9.52
CA VAL A 14 -12.60 5.91 9.17
C VAL A 14 -13.76 5.99 8.17
N LEU A 15 -13.70 5.20 7.10
CA LEU A 15 -14.68 5.11 6.01
C LEU A 15 -15.06 3.63 5.75
N PRO A 16 -15.63 2.92 6.74
CA PRO A 16 -15.97 1.51 6.60
C PRO A 16 -17.06 1.24 5.54
N GLN A 17 -17.80 2.27 5.13
CA GLN A 17 -18.84 2.19 4.09
C GLN A 17 -18.37 2.72 2.73
N ALA A 18 -17.05 2.91 2.53
CA ALA A 18 -16.52 3.31 1.23
C ALA A 18 -16.93 2.30 0.15
N GLU A 19 -17.45 2.82 -0.97
CA GLU A 19 -17.91 2.04 -2.13
C GLU A 19 -16.78 1.21 -2.73
N PHE A 20 -15.57 1.79 -2.81
CA PHE A 20 -14.38 1.11 -3.28
C PHE A 20 -13.30 1.15 -2.19
N LYS A 21 -12.73 0.00 -1.89
CA LYS A 21 -11.62 -0.15 -0.94
C LYS A 21 -10.50 -0.93 -1.61
N PHE A 22 -9.28 -0.41 -1.51
CA PHE A 22 -8.10 -1.07 -2.03
C PHE A 22 -7.09 -1.24 -0.90
N PHE A 23 -6.44 -2.40 -0.86
CA PHE A 23 -5.34 -2.67 0.05
C PHE A 23 -4.08 -2.90 -0.79
N LEU A 24 -3.22 -1.89 -0.85
CA LEU A 24 -1.97 -1.96 -1.62
C LEU A 24 -0.88 -2.64 -0.79
N THR A 25 -0.23 -3.65 -1.36
CA THR A 25 0.92 -4.33 -0.76
C THR A 25 2.06 -4.45 -1.75
N ALA A 26 3.23 -4.83 -1.25
CA ALA A 26 4.41 -5.22 -2.02
C ALA A 26 5.41 -5.94 -1.12
N SER A 27 6.29 -6.74 -1.71
CA SER A 27 7.37 -7.40 -1.00
C SER A 27 8.25 -6.38 -0.24
N PRO A 28 8.78 -6.75 0.95
CA PRO A 28 9.72 -5.89 1.66
C PRO A 28 10.93 -5.48 0.83
N GLU A 29 11.43 -6.38 -0.03
CA GLU A 29 12.59 -6.15 -0.89
C GLU A 29 12.31 -5.06 -1.92
N GLU A 30 11.14 -5.11 -2.57
CA GLU A 30 10.77 -4.13 -3.57
C GLU A 30 10.48 -2.77 -2.93
N ARG A 31 9.81 -2.75 -1.78
CA ARG A 31 9.61 -1.51 -1.02
C ARG A 31 10.92 -0.91 -0.54
N ALA A 32 11.87 -1.73 -0.10
CA ALA A 32 13.19 -1.28 0.29
C ALA A 32 13.98 -0.71 -0.89
N LYS A 33 13.91 -1.35 -2.06
CA LYS A 33 14.53 -0.86 -3.30
C LYS A 33 13.99 0.52 -3.69
N ARG A 34 12.67 0.69 -3.71
CA ARG A 34 12.00 1.99 -3.99
C ARG A 34 12.41 3.05 -2.97
N ARG A 35 12.36 2.71 -1.68
CA ARG A 35 12.74 3.61 -0.59
C ARG A 35 14.21 4.03 -0.66
N LEU A 36 15.10 3.10 -0.98
CA LEU A 36 16.52 3.37 -1.11
C LEU A 36 16.78 4.33 -2.28
N HIS A 37 16.11 4.13 -3.42
CA HIS A 37 16.19 5.06 -4.55
C HIS A 37 15.78 6.50 -4.15
N ASP A 38 14.68 6.66 -3.41
CA ASP A 38 14.23 7.97 -2.91
C ASP A 38 15.23 8.61 -1.94
N LEU A 39 15.87 7.80 -1.10
CA LEU A 39 16.85 8.25 -0.11
C LEU A 39 18.17 8.66 -0.76
N LEU A 40 18.64 7.89 -1.74
CA LEU A 40 19.82 8.22 -2.55
C LEU A 40 19.61 9.54 -3.30
N ALA A 41 18.43 9.76 -3.89
CA ALA A 41 18.08 11.01 -4.55
C ALA A 41 18.10 12.23 -3.60
N LYS A 42 17.95 11.99 -2.28
CA LYS A 42 18.02 13.01 -1.23
C LYS A 42 19.41 13.13 -0.58
N GLY A 43 20.40 12.39 -1.07
CA GLY A 43 21.77 12.41 -0.57
C GLY A 43 22.04 11.51 0.64
N TYR A 44 21.10 10.63 1.02
CA TYR A 44 21.32 9.65 2.07
C TYR A 44 21.97 8.38 1.50
N ASN A 45 22.93 7.81 2.22
CA ASN A 45 23.55 6.54 1.89
C ASN A 45 23.28 5.52 2.99
N LEU A 46 22.35 4.59 2.73
CA LEU A 46 22.00 3.50 3.63
C LEU A 46 22.17 2.16 2.92
N GLU A 47 22.45 1.11 3.67
CA GLU A 47 22.48 -0.24 3.11
C GLU A 47 21.06 -0.77 2.88
N GLN A 48 20.84 -1.41 1.73
CA GLN A 48 19.53 -1.99 1.39
C GLN A 48 19.02 -2.95 2.48
N GLN A 49 19.92 -3.75 3.08
CA GLN A 49 19.57 -4.68 4.16
C GLN A 49 19.06 -3.98 5.41
N GLN A 50 19.55 -2.78 5.72
CA GLN A 50 19.03 -1.99 6.82
C GLN A 50 17.61 -1.52 6.52
N VAL A 51 17.37 -1.01 5.31
CA VAL A 51 16.03 -0.55 4.89
C VAL A 51 15.01 -1.69 4.89
N ILE A 52 15.40 -2.89 4.46
CA ILE A 52 14.54 -4.09 4.52
C ILE A 52 14.15 -4.39 5.97
N LYS A 53 15.10 -4.42 6.91
CA LYS A 53 14.83 -4.69 8.32
C LYS A 53 13.89 -3.66 8.94
N GLU A 54 14.12 -2.39 8.66
CA GLU A 54 13.25 -1.29 9.13
C GLU A 54 11.82 -1.44 8.59
N ILE A 55 11.67 -1.81 7.33
CA ILE A 55 10.37 -2.04 6.71
C ILE A 55 9.64 -3.22 7.35
N ILE A 56 10.32 -4.37 7.51
CA ILE A 56 9.72 -5.57 8.11
C ILE A 56 9.27 -5.28 9.55
N GLU A 57 10.11 -4.65 10.35
CA GLU A 57 9.77 -4.33 11.74
C GLU A 57 8.59 -3.35 11.81
N ARG A 58 8.59 -2.32 10.96
CA ARG A 58 7.48 -1.37 10.88
C ARG A 58 6.17 -2.08 10.52
N ASP A 59 6.18 -2.96 9.52
CA ASP A 59 4.97 -3.67 9.10
C ASP A 59 4.46 -4.63 10.17
N ARG A 60 5.37 -5.29 10.90
CA ARG A 60 5.03 -6.13 12.05
C ARG A 60 4.32 -5.31 13.13
N LEU A 61 4.93 -4.19 13.53
CA LEU A 61 4.35 -3.28 14.53
C LEU A 61 2.99 -2.71 14.07
N ASP A 62 2.87 -2.33 12.81
CA ASP A 62 1.63 -1.80 12.24
C ASP A 62 0.52 -2.85 12.14
N SER A 63 0.86 -4.12 11.93
CA SER A 63 -0.11 -5.22 11.79
C SER A 63 -0.52 -5.82 13.13
N GLU A 64 0.37 -5.79 14.13
CA GLU A 64 0.15 -6.37 15.46
C GLU A 64 -0.39 -5.36 16.49
N ARG A 65 -0.49 -4.07 16.15
CA ARG A 65 -1.02 -3.07 17.08
C ARG A 65 -2.45 -3.40 17.52
N ALA A 66 -2.72 -3.22 18.82
CA ALA A 66 -4.01 -3.55 19.41
C ALA A 66 -5.17 -2.68 18.88
N THR A 67 -4.87 -1.43 18.52
CA THR A 67 -5.84 -0.45 17.99
C THR A 67 -5.56 -0.17 16.52
N ASP A 68 -6.60 -0.32 15.69
CA ASP A 68 -6.60 -0.04 14.25
C ASP A 68 -5.53 -0.79 13.44
N PRO A 69 -5.25 -2.10 13.65
CA PRO A 69 -4.17 -2.80 12.96
C PRO A 69 -4.22 -2.63 11.43
N LEU A 70 -3.05 -2.50 10.80
CA LEU A 70 -2.92 -2.47 9.35
C LEU A 70 -3.35 -3.83 8.79
N LYS A 71 -4.57 -3.90 8.27
CA LYS A 71 -5.14 -5.08 7.64
C LYS A 71 -6.08 -4.69 6.51
N PRO A 72 -6.28 -5.58 5.52
CA PRO A 72 -7.31 -5.36 4.51
C PRO A 72 -8.67 -5.19 5.17
N ALA A 73 -9.41 -4.16 4.75
CA ALA A 73 -10.81 -4.02 5.14
C ALA A 73 -11.67 -5.11 4.49
N GLU A 74 -12.81 -5.41 5.10
CA GLU A 74 -13.79 -6.29 4.49
C GLU A 74 -14.24 -5.71 3.13
N GLY A 75 -14.22 -6.57 2.10
CA GLY A 75 -14.52 -6.19 0.72
C GLY A 75 -13.38 -5.43 -0.01
N ALA A 76 -12.22 -5.22 0.62
CA ALA A 76 -11.12 -4.54 -0.03
C ALA A 76 -10.45 -5.41 -1.10
N LYS A 77 -10.20 -4.82 -2.28
CA LYS A 77 -9.39 -5.43 -3.33
C LYS A 77 -7.91 -5.32 -2.96
N VAL A 78 -7.25 -6.45 -2.71
CA VAL A 78 -5.81 -6.49 -2.45
C VAL A 78 -5.05 -6.38 -3.77
N ILE A 79 -4.12 -5.44 -3.87
CA ILE A 79 -3.26 -5.24 -5.04
C ILE A 79 -1.81 -5.42 -4.61
N ASP A 80 -1.17 -6.48 -5.09
CA ASP A 80 0.27 -6.66 -4.96
C ASP A 80 0.99 -5.88 -6.07
N SER A 81 1.70 -4.83 -5.66
CA SER A 81 2.44 -3.94 -6.54
C SER A 81 3.92 -4.32 -6.68
N SER A 82 4.35 -5.49 -6.17
CA SER A 82 5.76 -5.93 -6.20
C SER A 82 6.36 -5.92 -7.60
N LEU A 83 5.56 -6.28 -8.61
CA LEU A 83 5.99 -6.37 -10.01
C LEU A 83 5.26 -5.37 -10.91
N LEU A 84 4.59 -4.38 -10.33
CA LEU A 84 3.80 -3.40 -11.07
C LEU A 84 4.45 -2.03 -11.04
N SER A 85 4.37 -1.31 -12.16
CA SER A 85 4.65 0.12 -12.22
C SER A 85 3.52 0.92 -11.57
N ALA A 86 3.80 2.20 -11.25
CA ALA A 86 2.78 3.12 -10.75
C ALA A 86 1.59 3.22 -11.71
N ASP A 87 1.84 3.33 -13.01
CA ASP A 87 0.79 3.41 -14.03
C ASP A 87 -0.07 2.15 -14.09
N GLN A 88 0.54 0.96 -13.95
CA GLN A 88 -0.21 -0.30 -13.90
C GLN A 88 -1.12 -0.37 -12.67
N VAL A 89 -0.63 0.08 -11.52
CA VAL A 89 -1.45 0.16 -10.29
C VAL A 89 -2.59 1.15 -10.47
N VAL A 90 -2.33 2.34 -11.00
CA VAL A 90 -3.35 3.36 -11.27
C VAL A 90 -4.43 2.79 -12.18
N ASN A 91 -4.03 2.16 -13.29
CA ASN A 91 -4.96 1.54 -14.24
C ASN A 91 -5.84 0.46 -13.59
N LEU A 92 -5.27 -0.38 -12.71
CA LEU A 92 -6.04 -1.40 -11.97
C LEU A 92 -7.08 -0.78 -11.03
N ILE A 93 -6.73 0.31 -10.37
CA ILE A 93 -7.64 1.03 -9.47
C ILE A 93 -8.75 1.68 -10.29
N THR A 94 -8.40 2.44 -11.34
CA THR A 94 -9.37 3.19 -12.14
C THR A 94 -10.29 2.29 -12.95
N SER A 95 -9.83 1.12 -13.43
CA SER A 95 -10.68 0.15 -14.12
C SER A 95 -11.73 -0.46 -13.18
N THR A 96 -11.32 -0.73 -11.93
CA THR A 96 -12.23 -1.24 -10.90
C THR A 96 -13.33 -0.22 -10.58
N VAL A 97 -12.98 1.07 -10.49
CA VAL A 97 -13.95 2.15 -10.19
C VAL A 97 -14.85 2.46 -11.39
N SER A 98 -14.32 2.44 -12.61
CA SER A 98 -15.07 2.79 -13.83
C SER A 98 -16.00 1.68 -14.33
N GLY A 99 -16.00 0.51 -13.69
CA GLY A 99 -16.81 -0.66 -14.11
C GLY A 99 -16.26 -1.43 -15.31
N GLU A 100 -15.05 -1.11 -15.79
CA GLU A 100 -14.37 -1.90 -16.83
C GLU A 100 -13.61 -3.07 -16.20
N GLY A 101 -14.38 -4.03 -15.69
CA GLY A 101 -13.89 -5.28 -15.14
C GLY A 101 -14.68 -6.46 -15.69
N THR A 102 -14.27 -6.92 -16.88
CA THR A 102 -14.43 -8.28 -17.43
C THR A 102 -15.80 -8.96 -17.23
N GLY A 103 -16.62 -8.92 -18.29
CA GLY A 103 -17.47 -10.07 -18.61
C GLY A 103 -16.67 -11.30 -19.01
#